data_AF-A0AA97E3J5-F1
#
_entry.id   AF-A0AA97E3J5-F1
#
_cell.length_a   1.000
_cell.length_b   1.000
_cell.length_c   1.000
_cell.angle_alpha   90.00
_cell.angle_beta   90.00
_cell.angle_gamma   90.00
#
_symmetry.space_group_name_H-M   'P 1'
#
loop_
_entity.id
_entity.type
_entity.pdbx_description
1 polymer ?
#
loop_
_entity_poly.entity_id
_entity_poly.type
_entity_poly.pdbx_seq_one_letter_code
_entity_poly.pdbx_strand_id
1 'polypeptide(L)'
;MYSDPFTMLVKVICNLYLFIVLLRLVLQLTRADFYNPISQGVVRATSPLILPLRKVIPAIGRLDTASLVLAFAVQLLTVALVVLIKGVSLPPAGYAIYTIAGTFYHLLDLYF
;
A
#
# COMPACT_ATOMS: atom_id res chain seq x y z
N MET A 1 22.68 -1.33 12.36
CA MET A 1 22.89 -1.63 10.92
C MET A 1 22.39 -0.43 10.14
N TYR A 2 23.28 0.49 9.75
CA TYR A 2 22.89 1.70 9.02
C TYR A 2 22.23 1.28 7.70
N SER A 3 20.99 1.69 7.49
CA SER A 3 20.36 1.54 6.19
C SER A 3 20.99 2.59 5.27
N ASP A 4 21.39 2.20 4.06
CA ASP A 4 21.89 3.15 3.07
C ASP A 4 20.86 4.29 2.90
N PRO A 5 21.29 5.57 2.88
CA PRO A 5 20.36 6.69 2.80
C PRO A 5 19.38 6.58 1.63
N PHE A 6 19.85 6.03 0.50
CA PHE A 6 19.02 5.76 -0.67
C PHE A 6 17.91 4.74 -0.41
N THR A 7 18.24 3.61 0.23
CA THR A 7 17.26 2.60 0.63
C THR A 7 16.21 3.18 1.57
N MET A 8 16.62 4.06 2.49
CA MET A 8 15.70 4.75 3.40
C MET A 8 14.74 5.65 2.64
N LEU A 9 15.24 6.47 1.71
CA LEU A 9 14.40 7.38 0.92
C LEU A 9 13.34 6.61 0.12
N VAL A 10 13.75 5.54 -0.57
CA VAL A 10 12.83 4.68 -1.34
C VAL A 10 11.75 4.09 -0.43
N LYS A 11 12.15 3.54 0.73
CA LYS A 11 11.21 2.99 1.70
C LYS A 11 10.24 4.04 2.22
N VAL A 12 10.72 5.23 2.59
CA VAL A 12 9.87 6.31 3.12
C VAL A 12 8.82 6.72 2.09
N ILE A 13 9.22 6.94 0.84
CA ILE A 13 8.28 7.34 -0.23
C ILE A 13 7.24 6.25 -0.49
N CYS A 14 7.68 4.99 -0.63
CA CYS A 14 6.76 3.89 -0.92
C CYS A 14 5.82 3.60 0.26
N ASN A 15 6.34 3.64 1.49
CA ASN A 15 5.55 3.43 2.70
C ASN A 15 4.55 4.57 2.94
N LEU A 16 4.93 5.83 2.65
CA LEU A 16 4.00 6.95 2.71
C LEU A 16 2.85 6.78 1.71
N TYR A 17 3.15 6.33 0.49
CA TYR A 17 2.10 6.05 -0.49
C TYR A 17 1.22 4.86 -0.05
N LEU A 18 1.83 3.78 0.45
CA LEU A 18 1.12 2.62 0.99
C LEU A 18 0.19 3.04 2.13
N PHE A 19 0.65 3.90 3.03
CA PHE A 19 -0.14 4.45 4.12
C PHE A 19 -1.39 5.16 3.60
N ILE A 20 -1.27 6.00 2.57
CA ILE A 20 -2.43 6.69 1.96
C ILE A 20 -3.43 5.67 1.36
N VAL A 21 -2.93 4.61 0.72
CA VAL A 21 -3.78 3.55 0.14
C VAL A 21 -4.48 2.74 1.25
N LEU A 22 -3.78 2.37 2.32
CA LEU A 22 -4.37 1.68 3.46
C LEU A 22 -5.36 2.56 4.21
N LEU A 23 -5.06 3.86 4.35
CA LEU A 23 -5.97 4.83 4.93
C LEU A 23 -7.28 4.92 4.12
N ARG A 24 -7.21 4.89 2.79
CA ARG A 24 -8.44 4.81 1.95
C ARG A 24 -9.29 3.58 2.32
N LEU A 25 -8.64 2.43 2.47
CA LEU A 25 -9.32 1.18 2.81
C LEU A 25 -9.97 1.28 4.20
N VAL A 26 -9.25 1.82 5.19
CA VAL A 26 -9.79 2.04 6.55
C VAL A 26 -10.97 3.02 6.53
N LEU A 27 -10.84 4.17 5.86
CA LEU A 27 -11.91 5.16 5.76
C LEU A 27 -13.19 4.59 5.12
N GLN A 28 -13.04 3.71 4.14
CA GLN A 28 -14.17 3.01 3.50
C GLN A 28 -14.80 1.98 4.45
N LEU A 29 -13.98 1.22 5.19
CA LEU A 29 -14.47 0.24 6.16
C LEU A 29 -15.19 0.88 7.34
N THR A 30 -14.70 2.01 7.84
CA THR A 30 -15.28 2.74 8.98
C THR A 30 -16.45 3.66 8.58
N ARG A 31 -16.72 3.80 7.28
CA ARG A 31 -17.70 4.76 6.74
C ARG A 31 -17.41 6.19 7.20
N ALA A 32 -16.14 6.56 7.16
CA ALA A 32 -15.73 7.92 7.46
C ALA A 32 -16.44 8.91 6.52
N ASP A 33 -16.77 10.08 7.07
CA ASP A 33 -17.47 11.11 6.31
C ASP A 33 -16.65 11.55 5.08
N PHE A 34 -17.28 11.50 3.91
CA PHE A 34 -16.69 11.95 2.64
C PHE A 34 -16.55 13.47 2.55
N TYR A 35 -17.26 14.24 3.38
CA TYR A 35 -17.11 15.69 3.47
C TYR A 35 -15.86 16.11 4.25
N ASN A 36 -15.21 15.19 4.97
CA ASN A 36 -13.95 15.47 5.63
C ASN A 36 -12.85 15.75 4.58
N PRO A 37 -12.14 16.90 4.65
CA PRO A 37 -11.06 17.22 3.72
C PRO A 37 -9.96 16.15 3.67
N ILE A 38 -9.71 15.43 4.76
CA ILE A 38 -8.76 14.31 4.80
C ILE A 38 -9.27 13.16 3.93
N SER A 39 -10.54 12.76 4.07
CA SER A 39 -11.15 11.71 3.25
C SER A 39 -11.08 12.07 1.76
N GLN A 40 -11.36 13.32 1.40
CA GLN A 40 -11.28 13.78 0.01
C GLN A 40 -9.84 13.76 -0.50
N GLY A 41 -8.87 14.20 0.31
CA GLY A 41 -7.46 14.17 -0.03
C GLY A 41 -6.97 12.75 -0.33
N VAL A 42 -7.31 11.80 0.53
CA VAL A 42 -6.95 10.38 0.38
C VAL A 42 -7.57 9.77 -0.87
N VAL A 43 -8.86 10.02 -1.11
CA VAL A 43 -9.53 9.53 -2.33
C VAL A 43 -8.90 10.14 -3.57
N ARG A 44 -8.64 11.45 -3.59
CA ARG A 44 -8.01 12.12 -4.75
C ARG A 44 -6.61 11.60 -5.03
N ALA A 45 -5.78 11.39 -4.00
CA ALA A 45 -4.41 10.90 -4.15
C ALA A 45 -4.34 9.46 -4.72
N THR A 46 -5.34 8.63 -4.42
CA THR A 46 -5.36 7.20 -4.79
C THR A 46 -6.18 6.90 -6.04
N SER A 47 -7.13 7.76 -6.40
CA SER A 47 -8.04 7.54 -7.53
C SER A 47 -7.37 7.35 -8.89
N PRO A 48 -6.27 8.04 -9.25
CA PRO A 48 -5.61 7.84 -10.55
C PRO A 48 -5.20 6.39 -10.81
N LEU A 49 -4.78 5.67 -9.76
CA LEU A 49 -4.43 4.25 -9.85
C LEU A 49 -5.64 3.34 -9.60
N ILE A 50 -6.56 3.71 -8.70
CA ILE A 50 -7.70 2.85 -8.38
C ILE A 50 -8.75 2.80 -9.49
N LEU A 51 -9.02 3.92 -10.19
CA LEU A 51 -10.01 3.97 -11.27
C LEU A 51 -9.74 2.98 -12.41
N PRO A 52 -8.51 2.85 -12.96
CA PRO A 52 -8.22 1.80 -13.95
C PRO A 52 -8.31 0.39 -13.36
N LEU A 53 -7.82 0.18 -12.13
CA LEU A 53 -7.91 -1.11 -11.42
C LEU A 53 -9.37 -1.58 -11.25
N ARG A 54 -10.28 -0.65 -10.93
CA ARG A 54 -11.72 -0.93 -10.77
C ARG A 54 -12.42 -1.40 -12.04
N LYS A 55 -11.85 -1.17 -13.22
CA LYS A 55 -12.41 -1.70 -14.47
C LYS A 55 -12.28 -3.21 -14.56
N VAL A 56 -11.28 -3.78 -13.88
CA VAL A 56 -10.97 -5.22 -13.89
C VAL A 56 -11.40 -5.88 -12.59
N ILE A 57 -11.26 -5.16 -11.47
CA ILE A 57 -11.45 -5.70 -10.12
C ILE A 57 -12.68 -5.03 -9.50
N PRO A 58 -13.86 -5.67 -9.53
CA PRO A 58 -15.07 -5.13 -8.93
C PRO A 58 -14.97 -5.15 -7.40
N ALA A 59 -15.61 -4.18 -6.76
CA ALA A 59 -15.72 -4.13 -5.30
C ALA A 59 -16.56 -5.32 -4.78
N ILE A 60 -16.15 -5.92 -3.66
CA ILE A 60 -16.87 -7.03 -3.04
C ILE A 60 -17.46 -6.52 -1.71
N GLY A 61 -18.79 -6.34 -1.70
CA GLY A 61 -19.52 -5.87 -0.53
C GLY A 61 -19.04 -4.49 -0.06
N ARG A 62 -18.49 -4.42 1.16
CA ARG A 62 -17.98 -3.19 1.78
C ARG A 62 -16.48 -2.96 1.58
N LEU A 63 -15.78 -3.94 1.00
CA LEU A 63 -14.34 -3.89 0.80
C LEU A 63 -14.04 -3.32 -0.60
N ASP A 64 -13.25 -2.25 -0.67
CA ASP A 64 -12.67 -1.78 -1.93
C ASP A 64 -11.50 -2.69 -2.31
N THR A 65 -11.84 -3.78 -2.99
CA THR A 65 -10.88 -4.77 -3.51
C THR A 65 -9.78 -4.13 -4.36
N ALA A 66 -10.10 -3.07 -5.11
CA ALA A 66 -9.11 -2.33 -5.90
C ALA A 66 -8.09 -1.60 -5.00
N SER A 67 -8.52 -1.03 -3.86
CA SER A 67 -7.60 -0.46 -2.86
C SER A 67 -6.71 -1.53 -2.23
N LEU A 68 -7.28 -2.70 -1.90
CA LEU A 68 -6.52 -3.82 -1.34
C LEU A 68 -5.47 -4.36 -2.32
N VAL A 69 -5.84 -4.55 -3.58
CA VAL A 69 -4.90 -4.97 -4.63
C VAL A 69 -3.82 -3.92 -4.86
N LEU A 70 -4.18 -2.63 -4.84
CA LEU A 70 -3.19 -1.56 -4.94
C LEU A 70 -2.22 -1.57 -3.76
N ALA A 71 -2.69 -1.80 -2.52
CA ALA A 71 -1.83 -1.90 -1.35
C ALA A 71 -0.83 -3.05 -1.48
N PHE A 72 -1.27 -4.23 -1.93
CA PHE A 72 -0.37 -5.35 -2.22
C PHE A 72 0.63 -5.02 -3.33
N ALA A 73 0.20 -4.35 -4.40
CA ALA A 73 1.08 -3.97 -5.52
C ALA A 73 2.16 -2.98 -5.07
N VAL A 74 1.81 -1.97 -4.27
CA VAL A 74 2.76 -0.99 -3.72
C VAL A 74 3.74 -1.66 -2.76
N GLN A 75 3.26 -2.56 -1.89
CA GLN A 75 4.14 -3.30 -0.99
C GLN A 75 5.09 -4.23 -1.77
N LEU A 76 4.60 -4.92 -2.80
CA LEU A 76 5.42 -5.78 -3.64
C LEU A 76 6.51 -4.97 -4.36
N LEU A 77 6.14 -3.81 -4.91
CA LEU A 77 7.09 -2.88 -5.52
C LEU A 77 8.15 -2.43 -4.52
N THR A 78 7.75 -2.11 -3.28
CA THR A 78 8.66 -1.72 -2.20
C THR A 78 9.68 -2.83 -1.90
N VAL A 79 9.20 -4.07 -1.74
CA VAL A 79 10.07 -5.24 -1.52
C VAL A 79 11.00 -5.43 -2.71
N ALA A 80 10.48 -5.39 -3.94
CA ALA A 80 11.27 -5.57 -5.15
C ALA A 80 12.39 -4.52 -5.29
N LEU A 81 12.08 -3.25 -5.06
CA LEU A 81 13.06 -2.17 -5.11
C LEU A 81 14.13 -2.33 -4.03
N VAL A 82 13.73 -2.64 -2.79
CA VAL A 82 14.69 -2.83 -1.69
C VAL A 82 15.61 -4.02 -1.94
N VAL A 83 15.07 -5.12 -2.46
CA VAL A 83 15.84 -6.32 -2.80
C VAL A 83 16.84 -6.03 -3.92
N LEU A 84 16.39 -5.32 -4.96
CA LEU A 84 17.23 -4.88 -6.08
C LEU A 84 18.37 -3.97 -5.61
N ILE A 85 18.08 -2.96 -4.78
CA ILE A 85 19.07 -2.01 -4.26
C ILE A 85 20.12 -2.72 -3.39
N LYS A 86 19.68 -3.68 -2.57
CA LYS A 86 20.57 -4.45 -1.71
C LYS A 86 21.37 -5.52 -2.46
N GLY A 87 21.07 -5.78 -3.73
CA GLY A 87 21.71 -6.84 -4.50
C GLY A 87 21.47 -8.25 -3.96
N VAL A 88 20.39 -8.43 -3.18
CA VAL A 88 20.02 -9.74 -2.62
C VAL A 88 19.07 -10.43 -3.59
N SER A 89 19.10 -11.76 -3.65
CA SER A 89 18.06 -12.53 -4.34
C SER A 89 17.09 -13.11 -3.34
N LEU A 90 15.79 -12.98 -3.62
CA LEU A 90 14.74 -13.66 -2.87
C LEU A 90 14.14 -14.77 -3.75
N PRO A 91 13.81 -15.93 -3.17
CA PRO A 91 12.97 -16.89 -3.89
C PRO A 91 11.58 -16.28 -4.16
N PRO A 92 10.83 -16.77 -5.17
CA PRO A 92 9.48 -16.28 -5.47
C PRO A 92 8.55 -16.27 -4.24
N ALA A 93 8.65 -17.30 -3.39
CA ALA A 93 7.92 -17.38 -2.13
C ALA A 93 8.30 -16.25 -1.15
N GLY A 94 9.56 -15.80 -1.15
CA GLY A 94 10.03 -14.70 -0.33
C GLY A 94 9.29 -13.40 -0.66
N TYR A 95 9.14 -13.07 -1.94
CA TYR A 95 8.37 -11.88 -2.35
C TYR A 95 6.93 -11.94 -1.84
N ALA A 96 6.26 -13.09 -1.97
CA ALA A 96 4.91 -13.27 -1.46
C ALA A 96 4.84 -13.09 0.06
N ILE A 97 5.75 -13.72 0.80
CA ILE A 97 5.78 -13.64 2.27
C ILE A 97 6.02 -12.21 2.74
N TYR A 98 7.05 -11.52 2.23
CA TYR A 98 7.34 -10.14 2.63
C TYR A 98 6.26 -9.16 2.21
N THR A 99 5.59 -9.42 1.09
CA THR A 99 4.47 -8.58 0.66
C THR A 99 3.28 -8.78 1.59
N ILE A 100 2.87 -10.02 1.87
CA ILE A 100 1.72 -10.29 2.74
C ILE A 100 1.99 -9.83 4.17
N ALA A 101 3.11 -10.26 4.75
CA ALA A 101 3.49 -9.87 6.11
C ALA A 101 3.71 -8.36 6.22
N GLY A 102 4.33 -7.75 5.20
CA GLY A 102 4.57 -6.32 5.17
C GLY A 102 3.29 -5.49 5.05
N THR A 103 2.37 -5.86 4.14
CA THR A 103 1.07 -5.16 4.04
C THR A 103 0.29 -5.28 5.36
N PHE A 104 0.32 -6.45 6.00
CA PHE A 104 -0.33 -6.64 7.30
C PHE A 104 0.33 -5.83 8.43
N TYR A 105 1.67 -5.81 8.47
CA TYR A 105 2.43 -5.00 9.42
C TYR A 105 2.07 -3.51 9.30
N HIS A 106 2.09 -2.94 8.10
CA HIS A 106 1.73 -1.53 7.89
C HIS A 106 0.24 -1.25 8.15
N LEU A 107 -0.63 -2.24 7.97
CA LEU A 107 -2.03 -2.12 8.36
C LEU A 107 -2.18 -2.05 9.89
N LEU A 108 -1.45 -2.88 10.64
CA LEU A 108 -1.45 -2.80 12.11
C LEU A 108 -0.83 -1.50 12.62
N ASP A 109 0.26 -1.06 12.01
CA ASP A 109 0.96 0.19 12.31
C ASP A 109 0.09 1.44 12.03
N LEU A 110 -0.91 1.31 11.15
CA LEU A 110 -1.92 2.36 10.94
C LEU A 110 -2.92 2.44 12.10
N TYR A 111 -3.15 1.35 12.83
CA TYR A 111 -4.13 1.26 13.91
C TYR A 111 -3.56 1.52 15.31
N PHE A 112 -2.28 1.24 15.54
CA PHE A 112 -1.61 1.32 16.85
C PHE A 112 -0.45 2.31 16.83
#